data_AF-A0A6L4ZND6-F1
#
_entry.id   AF-A0A6L4ZND6-F1
#
_cell.length_a   1.000
_cell.length_b   1.000
_cell.length_c   1.000
_cell.angle_alpha   90.00
_cell.angle_beta   90.00
_cell.angle_gamma   90.00
#
_symmetry.space_group_name_H-M   'P 1'
#
loop_
_entity.id
_entity.type
_entity.pdbx_description
1 polymer ?
#
loop_
_entity_poly.entity_id
_entity_poly.type
_entity_poly.pdbx_seq_one_letter_code
_entity_poly.pdbx_strand_id
1 'polypeptide(L)'
;MVFNSGDSIRFLFNPNVNGYLYIFNTTNDFNPIMVYPHKDLQAGNNKVEAELPFEIPTSNDPNPLRRWIKFDNEKGKENFYIFLCKEPLSNVPIGKDLITYCASMGNDICYWQPTTEMWHQLLNFTSTKSQNDGSKGVVIAQDANKLSKTDRNRTTQELSITKITLQHE
;
A
#
# COMPACT_ATOMS: atom_id res chain seq x y z
N MET A 1 -5.86 -0.66 21.29
CA MET A 1 -7.17 -0.12 20.84
C MET A 1 -7.86 -1.25 20.10
N VAL A 2 -9.12 -1.53 20.44
CA VAL A 2 -9.92 -2.60 19.83
C VAL A 2 -11.02 -1.91 19.03
N PHE A 3 -11.20 -2.33 17.78
CA PHE A 3 -12.24 -1.89 16.86
C PHE A 3 -13.33 -2.96 16.80
N ASN A 4 -14.58 -2.56 16.68
CA ASN A 4 -15.72 -3.45 16.52
C ASN A 4 -16.16 -3.50 15.06
N SER A 5 -16.90 -4.54 14.71
CA SER A 5 -17.58 -4.62 13.42
C SER A 5 -18.45 -3.37 13.18
N GLY A 6 -18.29 -2.74 12.01
CA GLY A 6 -18.96 -1.47 11.68
C GLY A 6 -18.22 -0.21 12.12
N ASP A 7 -17.18 -0.31 12.96
CA ASP A 7 -16.23 0.78 13.13
C ASP A 7 -15.58 1.09 11.79
N SER A 8 -15.07 2.31 11.67
CA SER A 8 -14.47 2.74 10.42
C SER A 8 -13.26 3.61 10.64
N ILE A 9 -12.30 3.49 9.72
CA ILE A 9 -11.06 4.25 9.73
C ILE A 9 -10.91 5.05 8.43
N ARG A 10 -10.08 6.07 8.53
CA ARG A 10 -9.57 6.85 7.41
C ARG A 10 -8.10 7.11 7.68
N PHE A 11 -7.29 6.98 6.65
CA PHE A 11 -5.88 7.31 6.71
C PHE A 11 -5.66 8.75 6.25
N LEU A 12 -4.84 9.48 6.98
CA LEU A 12 -4.30 10.78 6.57
C LEU A 12 -2.83 10.60 6.25
N PHE A 13 -2.43 10.93 5.03
CA PHE A 13 -1.05 10.83 4.57
C PHE A 13 -0.48 12.20 4.28
N ASN A 14 0.82 12.37 4.54
CA ASN A 14 1.62 13.48 4.05
C ASN A 14 2.89 12.91 3.40
N PRO A 15 2.83 12.54 2.11
CA PRO A 15 3.93 11.88 1.42
C PRO A 15 5.08 12.89 1.23
N ASN A 16 6.32 12.42 1.29
CA ASN A 16 7.50 13.26 1.05
C ASN A 16 8.02 13.16 -0.40
N VAL A 17 7.37 12.36 -1.25
CA VAL A 17 7.75 12.13 -2.65
C VAL A 17 6.49 12.04 -3.53
N ASN A 18 6.63 12.45 -4.79
CA ASN A 18 5.65 12.12 -5.81
C ASN A 18 5.72 10.63 -6.11
N GLY A 19 4.56 9.98 -6.28
CA GLY A 19 4.55 8.55 -6.54
C GLY A 19 3.16 7.94 -6.55
N TYR A 20 3.09 6.69 -6.12
CA TYR A 20 1.92 5.83 -6.14
C TYR A 20 1.75 5.17 -4.78
N LEU A 21 0.56 5.30 -4.20
CA LEU A 21 0.23 4.70 -2.91
C LEU A 21 -0.64 3.45 -3.09
N TYR A 22 -0.35 2.41 -2.33
CA TYR A 22 -1.20 1.23 -2.24
C TYR A 22 -1.46 0.90 -0.78
N ILE A 23 -2.66 0.47 -0.45
CA ILE A 23 -3.03 -0.01 0.88
C ILE A 23 -3.60 -1.40 0.70
N PHE A 24 -2.91 -2.38 1.27
CA PHE A 24 -3.39 -3.75 1.38
C PHE A 24 -3.82 -4.02 2.81
N ASN A 25 -4.86 -4.81 2.98
CA ASN A 25 -5.27 -5.32 4.28
C ASN A 25 -5.18 -6.84 4.30
N THR A 26 -4.75 -7.40 5.43
CA THR A 26 -4.94 -8.82 5.76
C THR A 26 -5.64 -8.93 7.11
N THR A 27 -6.65 -9.78 7.20
CA THR A 27 -7.22 -10.24 8.47
C THR A 27 -6.49 -11.50 8.93
N ASN A 28 -5.97 -11.51 10.15
CA ASN A 28 -5.20 -12.63 10.73
C ASN A 28 -4.03 -13.11 9.85
N ASP A 29 -3.40 -12.18 9.11
CA ASP A 29 -2.32 -12.46 8.15
C ASP A 29 -2.72 -13.41 6.99
N PHE A 30 -4.03 -13.57 6.73
CA PHE A 30 -4.57 -14.30 5.57
C PHE A 30 -4.60 -13.45 4.28
N ASN A 31 -5.26 -13.97 3.24
CA ASN A 31 -5.30 -13.45 1.87
C ASN A 31 -5.39 -11.91 1.82
N PRO A 32 -4.35 -11.23 1.33
CA PRO A 32 -4.36 -9.78 1.22
C PRO A 32 -5.43 -9.30 0.24
N ILE A 33 -6.12 -8.22 0.60
CA ILE A 33 -7.01 -7.47 -0.28
C ILE A 33 -6.45 -6.08 -0.53
N MET A 34 -6.53 -5.58 -1.76
CA MET A 34 -6.18 -4.20 -2.08
C MET A 34 -7.35 -3.28 -1.72
N VAL A 35 -7.20 -2.55 -0.62
CA VAL A 35 -8.19 -1.57 -0.13
C VAL A 35 -8.06 -0.23 -0.87
N TYR A 36 -6.83 0.10 -1.31
CA TYR A 36 -6.57 1.26 -2.17
C TYR A 36 -5.43 0.95 -3.16
N PRO A 37 -5.53 1.36 -4.44
CA PRO A 37 -6.69 1.98 -5.07
C PRO A 37 -7.93 1.08 -5.10
N HIS A 38 -9.10 1.69 -5.23
CA HIS A 38 -10.37 1.00 -5.38
C HIS A 38 -11.18 1.62 -6.53
N LYS A 39 -11.92 0.83 -7.30
CA LYS A 39 -12.65 1.31 -8.50
C LYS A 39 -13.56 2.51 -8.22
N ASP A 40 -14.16 2.51 -7.03
CA ASP A 40 -15.15 3.49 -6.60
C ASP A 40 -14.53 4.74 -5.97
N LEU A 41 -13.22 4.73 -5.73
CA LEU A 41 -12.47 5.84 -5.16
C LEU A 41 -11.60 6.45 -6.25
N GLN A 42 -11.88 7.71 -6.60
CA GLN A 42 -11.07 8.48 -7.57
C GLN A 42 -10.80 7.72 -8.88
N ALA A 43 -11.78 6.93 -9.35
CA ALA A 43 -11.69 6.08 -10.53
C ALA A 43 -10.47 5.12 -10.55
N GLY A 44 -10.07 4.62 -9.37
CA GLY A 44 -8.92 3.74 -9.22
C GLY A 44 -7.56 4.42 -9.35
N ASN A 45 -7.51 5.76 -9.40
CA ASN A 45 -6.25 6.49 -9.36
C ASN A 45 -5.60 6.34 -7.97
N ASN A 46 -4.28 6.25 -7.96
CA ASN A 46 -3.47 6.14 -6.75
C ASN A 46 -2.22 7.01 -6.74
N LYS A 47 -2.13 7.96 -7.69
CA LYS A 47 -1.03 8.92 -7.74
C LYS A 47 -1.12 9.87 -6.54
N VAL A 48 0.04 10.14 -5.94
CA VAL A 48 0.20 11.07 -4.82
C VAL A 48 1.27 12.09 -5.13
N GLU A 49 1.13 13.27 -4.55
CA GLU A 49 2.04 14.41 -4.73
C GLU A 49 2.74 14.71 -3.41
N ALA A 50 4.04 14.98 -3.47
CA ALA A 50 4.87 15.30 -2.32
C ALA A 50 4.33 16.54 -1.58
N GLU A 51 4.43 16.50 -0.25
CA GLU A 51 4.12 17.60 0.67
C GLU A 51 2.66 18.07 0.67
N LEU A 52 1.80 17.38 -0.09
CA LEU A 52 0.37 17.64 -0.10
C LEU A 52 -0.35 16.59 0.76
N PRO A 53 -0.91 16.99 1.92
CA PRO A 53 -1.65 16.07 2.76
C PRO A 53 -2.94 15.64 2.06
N PHE A 54 -3.26 14.35 2.15
CA PHE A 54 -4.49 13.82 1.59
C PHE A 54 -5.05 12.68 2.43
N GLU A 55 -6.35 12.45 2.27
CA GLU A 55 -7.10 11.45 3.02
C GLU A 55 -7.52 10.27 2.13
N ILE A 56 -7.41 9.04 2.65
CA ILE A 56 -7.97 7.84 2.03
C ILE A 56 -8.89 7.10 3.02
N PRO A 57 -10.16 6.87 2.66
CA PRO A 57 -10.88 7.51 1.55
C PRO A 57 -11.08 9.02 1.83
N THR A 58 -11.31 9.83 0.80
CA THR A 58 -11.51 11.27 1.00
C THR A 58 -12.81 11.57 1.75
N SER A 59 -12.75 12.47 2.74
CA SER A 59 -13.94 13.00 3.43
C SER A 59 -14.93 13.70 2.50
N ASN A 60 -14.49 14.17 1.33
CA ASN A 60 -15.29 14.92 0.38
C ASN A 60 -15.98 14.05 -0.69
N ASP A 61 -15.94 12.71 -0.57
CA ASP A 61 -16.61 11.84 -1.53
C ASP A 61 -18.13 12.14 -1.56
N PRO A 62 -18.77 12.31 -2.73
CA PRO A 62 -20.20 12.59 -2.81
C PRO A 62 -21.07 11.48 -2.21
N ASN A 63 -20.57 10.24 -2.16
CA ASN A 63 -21.23 9.12 -1.51
C ASN A 63 -20.69 8.94 -0.07
N PRO A 64 -21.50 9.17 0.99
CA PRO A 64 -21.06 9.03 2.37
C PRO A 64 -20.53 7.63 2.73
N LEU A 65 -21.00 6.58 2.06
CA LEU A 65 -20.53 5.21 2.30
C LEU A 65 -19.09 4.97 1.83
N ARG A 66 -18.57 5.83 0.94
CA ARG A 66 -17.22 5.74 0.37
C ARG A 66 -16.20 6.60 1.10
N ARG A 67 -16.60 7.31 2.16
CA ARG A 67 -15.73 8.20 2.94
C ARG A 67 -14.89 7.47 4.00
N TRP A 68 -15.05 6.16 4.12
CA TRP A 68 -14.52 5.36 5.22
C TRP A 68 -14.16 3.95 4.77
N ILE A 69 -13.12 3.38 5.36
CA ILE A 69 -12.86 1.94 5.33
C ILE A 69 -13.54 1.32 6.54
N LYS A 70 -14.45 0.38 6.32
CA LYS A 70 -15.21 -0.28 7.38
C LYS A 70 -14.57 -1.61 7.74
N PHE A 71 -14.50 -1.90 9.03
CA PHE A 71 -14.25 -3.27 9.48
C PHE A 71 -15.46 -4.12 9.16
N ASP A 72 -15.22 -5.30 8.60
CA ASP A 72 -16.27 -6.26 8.30
C ASP A 72 -16.66 -7.04 9.57
N ASN A 73 -17.23 -8.24 9.43
CA ASN A 73 -17.61 -9.08 10.56
C ASN A 73 -16.54 -10.13 10.90
N GLU A 74 -15.40 -10.14 10.19
CA GLU A 74 -14.31 -11.10 10.40
C GLU A 74 -13.40 -10.62 11.52
N LYS A 75 -13.62 -11.14 12.73
CA LYS A 75 -12.81 -10.80 13.90
C LYS A 75 -11.36 -11.21 13.69
N GLY A 76 -10.44 -10.37 14.13
CA GLY A 76 -9.03 -10.70 14.04
C GLY A 76 -8.07 -9.54 14.13
N LYS A 77 -6.84 -9.85 13.76
CA LYS A 77 -5.77 -8.88 13.62
C LYS A 77 -5.79 -8.31 12.21
N GLU A 78 -6.12 -7.05 12.11
CA GLU A 78 -6.16 -6.28 10.87
C GLU A 78 -4.80 -5.68 10.61
N ASN A 79 -4.12 -6.12 9.55
CA ASN A 79 -2.83 -5.56 9.16
C ASN A 79 -2.97 -4.76 7.87
N PHE A 80 -2.79 -3.45 7.98
CA PHE A 80 -2.70 -2.56 6.84
C PHE A 80 -1.24 -2.41 6.42
N TYR A 81 -0.94 -2.79 5.18
CA TYR A 81 0.35 -2.62 4.54
C TYR A 81 0.25 -1.47 3.54
N ILE A 82 0.95 -0.39 3.85
CA ILE A 82 0.96 0.83 3.06
C ILE A 82 2.26 0.86 2.25
N PHE A 83 2.13 0.87 0.93
CA PHE A 83 3.24 0.93 -0.01
C PHE A 83 3.26 2.31 -0.65
N LEU A 84 4.40 3.01 -0.60
CA LEU A 84 4.65 4.23 -1.36
C LEU A 84 5.79 3.97 -2.34
N CYS A 85 5.50 4.10 -3.64
CA CYS A 85 6.41 3.76 -4.73
C CYS A 85 6.63 4.96 -5.64
N LYS A 86 7.85 5.16 -6.16
CA LYS A 86 8.08 6.18 -7.22
C LYS A 86 7.37 5.85 -8.54
N GLU A 87 7.33 4.57 -8.89
CA GLU A 87 6.70 4.02 -10.09
C GLU A 87 5.58 3.04 -9.71
N PRO A 88 4.56 2.83 -10.56
CA PRO A 88 3.49 1.87 -10.29
C PRO A 88 4.03 0.47 -9.98
N LEU A 89 3.36 -0.27 -9.10
CA LEU A 89 3.71 -1.67 -8.84
C LEU A 89 3.39 -2.49 -10.09
N SER A 90 4.37 -3.28 -10.53
CA SER A 90 4.18 -4.15 -11.70
C SER A 90 3.08 -5.17 -11.43
N ASN A 91 2.21 -5.39 -12.42
CA ASN A 91 1.08 -6.33 -12.37
C ASN A 91 0.03 -6.05 -11.29
N VAL A 92 0.02 -4.85 -10.69
CA VAL A 92 -1.06 -4.39 -9.81
C VAL A 92 -1.95 -3.43 -10.62
N PRO A 93 -3.25 -3.74 -10.81
CA PRO A 93 -4.10 -2.92 -11.65
C PRO A 93 -4.45 -1.60 -10.96
N ILE A 94 -4.41 -0.51 -11.73
CA ILE A 94 -4.79 0.84 -11.29
C ILE A 94 -5.68 1.49 -12.35
N GLY A 95 -6.36 2.59 -12.00
CA GLY A 95 -7.14 3.39 -12.92
C GLY A 95 -8.13 2.57 -13.77
N LYS A 96 -8.04 2.73 -15.10
CA LYS A 96 -8.90 2.03 -16.07
C LYS A 96 -8.72 0.51 -16.04
N ASP A 97 -7.52 0.01 -15.78
CA ASP A 97 -7.25 -1.43 -15.73
C ASP A 97 -7.94 -2.05 -14.51
N LEU A 98 -7.93 -1.36 -13.37
CA LEU A 98 -8.68 -1.77 -12.18
C LEU A 98 -10.20 -1.74 -12.41
N ILE A 99 -10.71 -0.71 -13.07
CA ILE A 99 -12.13 -0.62 -13.43
C ILE A 99 -12.52 -1.78 -14.35
N THR A 100 -11.69 -2.09 -15.34
CA THR A 100 -11.93 -3.18 -16.29
C THR A 100 -11.89 -4.54 -15.61
N TYR A 101 -10.89 -4.78 -14.76
CA TYR A 101 -10.80 -5.97 -13.92
C TYR A 101 -12.08 -6.16 -13.11
N CYS A 102 -12.53 -5.11 -12.41
CA CYS A 102 -13.72 -5.19 -11.60
C CYS A 102 -15.01 -5.40 -12.39
N ALA A 103 -15.15 -4.76 -13.56
CA ALA A 103 -16.29 -4.98 -14.43
C ALA A 103 -16.38 -6.45 -14.90
N SER A 104 -15.24 -7.12 -15.08
CA SER A 104 -15.21 -8.54 -15.47
C SER A 104 -15.63 -9.52 -14.37
N MET A 105 -15.58 -9.11 -13.10
CA MET A 105 -15.92 -9.95 -11.94
C MET A 105 -17.44 -10.03 -11.68
N GLY A 106 -18.25 -9.12 -12.23
CA GLY A 106 -19.71 -9.14 -12.13
C GLY A 106 -20.31 -8.89 -10.73
N ASN A 107 -19.49 -8.61 -9.72
CA ASN A 107 -19.91 -8.38 -8.34
C ASN A 107 -19.95 -6.88 -7.98
N ASP A 108 -20.88 -6.50 -7.10
CA ASP A 108 -21.01 -5.12 -6.61
C ASP A 108 -19.79 -4.66 -5.79
N ILE A 109 -19.20 -5.58 -5.01
CA ILE A 109 -17.98 -5.38 -4.23
C ILE A 109 -16.81 -5.98 -5.00
N CYS A 110 -15.81 -5.15 -5.33
CA CYS A 110 -14.61 -5.57 -6.06
C CYS A 110 -13.36 -5.19 -5.28
N TYR A 111 -12.74 -6.19 -4.64
CA TYR A 111 -11.39 -6.08 -4.12
C TYR A 111 -10.47 -6.92 -4.99
N TRP A 112 -9.41 -6.31 -5.51
CA TRP A 112 -8.35 -7.05 -6.16
C TRP A 112 -7.47 -7.74 -5.11
N GLN A 113 -7.10 -8.98 -5.34
CA GLN A 113 -6.25 -9.78 -4.46
C GLN A 113 -4.98 -10.19 -5.21
N PRO A 114 -3.78 -9.93 -4.67
CA PRO A 114 -2.57 -10.45 -5.27
C PRO A 114 -2.50 -11.97 -5.09
N THR A 115 -1.81 -12.66 -6.00
CA THR A 115 -1.44 -14.07 -5.77
C THR A 115 -0.47 -14.17 -4.59
N THR A 116 -0.39 -15.35 -3.98
CA THR A 116 0.55 -15.61 -2.89
C THR A 116 1.99 -15.25 -3.29
N GLU A 117 2.43 -15.68 -4.47
CA GLU A 117 3.79 -15.41 -4.97
C GLU A 117 4.05 -13.91 -5.11
N MET A 118 3.09 -13.17 -5.67
CA MET A 118 3.21 -11.72 -5.83
C MET A 118 3.20 -11.01 -4.47
N TRP A 119 2.36 -11.44 -3.53
CA TRP A 119 2.35 -10.87 -2.18
C TRP A 119 3.70 -11.06 -1.48
N HIS A 120 4.28 -12.26 -1.56
CA HIS A 120 5.60 -12.53 -1.01
C HIS A 120 6.68 -11.67 -1.69
N GLN A 121 6.61 -11.46 -3.00
CA GLN A 121 7.53 -10.56 -3.71
C GLN A 121 7.41 -9.12 -3.21
N LEU A 122 6.19 -8.61 -3.08
CA LEU A 122 5.92 -7.25 -2.56
C LEU A 122 6.51 -7.04 -1.18
N LEU A 123 6.37 -8.00 -0.27
CA LEU A 123 6.95 -7.92 1.06
C LEU A 123 8.49 -8.01 1.03
N ASN A 124 9.05 -8.85 0.16
CA ASN A 124 10.50 -9.09 0.07
C ASN A 124 11.29 -7.94 -0.58
N PHE A 125 10.65 -6.99 -1.28
CA PHE A 125 11.31 -5.77 -1.76
C PHE A 125 11.96 -4.96 -0.62
N THR A 126 11.54 -5.17 0.63
CA THR A 126 12.13 -4.54 1.82
C THR A 126 13.34 -5.29 2.39
N SER A 127 13.38 -6.61 2.25
CA SER A 127 14.43 -7.44 2.87
C SER A 127 15.79 -7.29 2.20
N THR A 128 15.82 -6.89 0.93
CA THR A 128 17.08 -6.57 0.22
C THR A 128 17.69 -5.22 0.57
N LYS A 129 16.97 -4.36 1.32
CA LYS A 129 17.50 -3.15 1.96
C LYS A 129 17.68 -3.27 3.48
N SER A 130 17.27 -4.38 4.09
CA SER A 130 17.31 -4.59 5.55
C SER A 130 18.24 -5.72 5.97
N GLN A 131 19.40 -5.84 5.33
CA GLN A 131 20.58 -6.48 5.90
C GLN A 131 21.74 -5.49 5.94
N ASN A 132 21.58 -4.45 6.76
CA ASN A 132 22.64 -3.67 7.43
C ASN A 132 22.01 -2.49 8.18
N ASP A 133 20.99 -2.72 9.00
CA ASP A 133 20.62 -1.72 10.00
C ASP A 133 20.19 -2.38 11.32
N GLY A 134 21.21 -2.82 12.05
CA GLY A 134 21.15 -2.86 13.49
C GLY A 134 21.84 -1.62 14.05
N SER A 135 21.28 -0.42 13.87
CA SER A 135 21.76 0.76 14.59
C SER A 135 20.61 1.70 14.95
N LYS A 136 20.34 1.78 16.25
CA LYS A 136 19.93 3.07 16.82
C LYS A 136 21.00 4.10 16.43
N GLY A 137 20.67 5.02 15.52
CA GLY A 137 21.43 6.23 15.30
C GLY A 137 22.73 6.11 14.49
N VAL A 138 22.87 7.08 13.57
CA VAL A 138 24.12 7.65 13.01
C VAL A 138 25.12 6.68 12.39
N VAL A 139 25.35 6.79 11.07
CA VAL A 139 26.73 6.75 10.54
C VAL A 139 26.91 7.72 9.37
N ILE A 140 28.03 8.43 9.47
CA ILE A 140 28.64 9.45 8.61
C ILE A 140 29.26 8.79 7.36
N ALA A 141 29.22 9.48 6.22
CA ALA A 141 29.89 9.06 4.99
C ALA A 141 31.41 8.88 5.15
N GLN A 142 31.96 7.80 4.59
CA GLN A 142 33.36 7.56 4.13
C GLN A 142 33.40 6.10 3.62
N ASP A 143 34.01 5.68 2.50
CA ASP A 143 35.10 6.22 1.70
C ASP A 143 34.92 5.90 0.20
N ALA A 144 35.46 6.80 -0.62
CA ALA A 144 35.58 6.66 -2.06
C ALA A 144 36.85 5.86 -2.43
N ASN A 145 36.72 4.57 -2.74
CA ASN A 145 37.45 3.93 -3.86
C ASN A 145 37.15 2.42 -3.95
N LYS A 146 37.06 1.94 -5.20
CA LYS A 146 36.78 0.56 -5.66
C LYS A 146 35.32 0.11 -5.57
N LEU A 147 34.58 0.37 -6.64
CA LEU A 147 33.73 -0.68 -7.21
C LEU A 147 33.78 -0.64 -8.74
N SER A 148 34.03 -1.83 -9.28
CA SER A 148 34.23 -2.18 -10.67
C SER A 148 32.99 -1.92 -11.53
N LYS A 149 33.25 -1.64 -12.81
CA LYS A 149 32.29 -1.36 -13.88
C LYS A 149 31.39 -2.57 -14.21
N THR A 150 30.41 -2.91 -13.37
CA THR A 150 29.36 -3.87 -13.75
C THR A 150 28.03 -3.67 -13.01
N ASP A 151 27.47 -2.46 -12.96
CA ASP A 151 26.10 -2.26 -12.44
C ASP A 151 25.44 -1.05 -13.09
N ARG A 152 25.00 -1.18 -14.36
CA ARG A 152 24.31 -0.08 -15.07
C ARG A 152 22.83 -0.30 -15.38
N ASN A 153 22.19 -1.39 -14.94
CA ASN A 153 20.81 -1.69 -15.35
C ASN A 153 19.84 -2.09 -14.23
N ARG A 154 20.10 -1.72 -12.97
CA ARG A 154 19.11 -1.90 -11.90
C ARG A 154 18.44 -0.56 -11.61
N THR A 155 17.32 -0.30 -12.27
CA THR A 155 16.38 0.75 -11.87
C THR A 155 15.82 0.34 -10.50
N THR A 156 16.49 0.76 -9.43
CA THR A 156 16.07 0.44 -8.06
C THR A 156 14.75 1.18 -7.81
N GLN A 157 13.63 0.46 -7.89
CA GLN A 157 12.33 0.99 -7.50
C GLN A 157 12.41 1.35 -6.01
N GLU A 158 12.40 2.65 -5.70
CA GLU A 158 12.32 3.11 -4.32
C GLU A 158 10.90 2.84 -3.81
N LEU A 159 10.80 1.82 -2.96
CA LEU A 159 9.60 1.40 -2.29
C LEU A 159 9.76 1.61 -0.77
N SER A 160 8.79 2.28 -0.16
CA SER A 160 8.61 2.32 1.28
C SER A 160 7.41 1.46 1.67
N ILE A 161 7.53 0.67 2.74
CA ILE A 161 6.42 -0.11 3.32
C ILE A 161 6.25 0.27 4.78
N THR A 162 5.01 0.56 5.17
CA THR A 162 4.61 0.73 6.56
C THR A 162 3.52 -0.29 6.91
N LYS A 163 3.71 -1.06 8.00
CA LYS A 163 2.67 -1.95 8.54
C LYS A 163 2.01 -1.30 9.75
N ILE A 164 0.68 -1.21 9.72
CA ILE A 164 -0.14 -0.80 10.85
C ILE A 164 -1.00 -1.99 11.25
N THR A 165 -0.95 -2.35 12.53
CA THR A 165 -1.75 -3.46 13.08
C THR A 165 -2.84 -2.90 13.99
N LEU A 166 -4.09 -3.29 13.74
CA LEU A 166 -5.25 -2.99 14.57
C LEU A 166 -5.90 -4.28 15.06
N GLN A 167 -6.51 -4.25 16.24
CA GLN A 167 -7.28 -5.38 16.78
C GLN A 167 -8.75 -5.16 16.47
N HIS A 168 -9.42 -6.14 15.87
CA HIS A 168 -10.86 -6.12 15.55
C HIS A 168 -11.59 -7.27 16.26
N GLU A 169 -12.69 -6.94 16.94
CA GLU A 169 -13.57 -7.83 17.71
C GLU A 169 -15.04 -7.83 17.24
#